data_AF-B8J268-F1
#
_entry.id   AF-B8J268-F1
#
_cell.length_a   1.000
_cell.length_b   1.000
_cell.length_c   1.000
_cell.angle_alpha   90.00
_cell.angle_beta   90.00
_cell.angle_gamma   90.00
#
_symmetry.space_group_name_H-M   'P 1'
#
loop_
_entity.id
_entity.type
_entity.pdbx_description
1 polymer ?
#
loop_
_entity_poly.entity_id
_entity_poly.type
_entity_poly.pdbx_seq_one_letter_code
_entity_poly.pdbx_strand_id
1 'polypeptide(L)'
;MASAARRDACCTAPVLSFRESAVDRILIFKLTLTPLLVLACMLITRRWGAFAGGVAAGLPVVSGPLSFFLTLEQGAAFSAQASYNTLLGIDANGLAAVAYPWLAVLGVPWYLAIVLSLGIYFLGGWFVQFLPHWPLGAVGLSLLSPLLVLACLPRQKARAVPQPQSHRWLMSVQMAFGSLLVYVVTEVAHWLGAGWSGILMFFPVMICAMVPFIHATQGPWAVVRVYRGLMAGWFGCIAFFAIVMALVESTPLWFCYALAVVAALGAGAAVSIVQKRKAGNAAS
;
A
#
# COMPACT_ATOMS: atom_id res chain seq x y z
N MET A 1 -6.10 -14.20 61.23
CA MET A 1 -5.40 -14.08 59.93
C MET A 1 -6.24 -14.69 58.80
N ALA A 2 -7.37 -14.10 58.42
CA ALA A 2 -8.18 -14.57 57.28
C ALA A 2 -9.20 -13.53 56.78
N SER A 3 -8.80 -12.27 56.53
CA SER A 3 -9.74 -11.25 56.03
C SER A 3 -9.05 -10.13 55.22
N ALA A 4 -8.19 -10.49 54.25
CA ALA A 4 -7.57 -9.50 53.35
C ALA A 4 -7.49 -9.91 51.87
N ALA A 5 -7.64 -11.20 51.53
CA ALA A 5 -7.35 -11.68 50.17
C ALA A 5 -8.54 -11.68 49.18
N ARG A 6 -9.66 -11.00 49.48
CA ARG A 6 -10.91 -11.12 48.68
C ARG A 6 -11.40 -9.84 48.00
N ARG A 7 -10.68 -8.71 48.08
CA ARG A 7 -11.15 -7.42 47.53
C ARG A 7 -10.49 -6.97 46.22
N ASP A 8 -9.42 -7.62 45.78
CA ASP A 8 -8.64 -7.10 44.64
C ASP A 8 -8.98 -7.75 43.28
N ALA A 9 -9.85 -8.76 43.24
CA ALA A 9 -10.19 -9.48 42.02
C ALA A 9 -11.37 -8.89 41.22
N CYS A 10 -12.11 -7.92 41.77
CA CYS A 10 -13.37 -7.45 41.16
C CYS A 10 -13.21 -6.20 40.27
N CYS A 11 -12.13 -5.41 40.43
CA CYS A 11 -11.97 -4.14 39.72
C CYS A 11 -11.15 -4.21 38.42
N THR A 12 -10.51 -5.34 38.11
CA THR A 12 -9.64 -5.49 36.91
C THR A 12 -10.32 -6.21 35.73
N ALA A 13 -11.45 -6.89 35.96
CA ALA A 13 -12.16 -7.65 34.94
C ALA A 13 -12.83 -6.84 33.80
N PRO A 14 -13.46 -5.66 34.04
CA PRO A 14 -14.20 -4.97 32.96
C PRO A 14 -13.28 -4.29 31.95
N VAL A 15 -12.03 -3.99 32.31
CA VAL A 15 -11.06 -3.30 31.43
C VAL A 15 -10.41 -4.29 30.46
N LEU A 16 -10.17 -5.53 30.90
CA LEU A 16 -9.67 -6.61 30.05
C LEU A 16 -10.74 -7.07 29.04
N SER A 17 -12.00 -7.22 29.44
CA SER A 17 -13.06 -7.66 28.51
C SER A 17 -13.45 -6.59 27.49
N PHE A 18 -13.39 -5.30 27.82
CA PHE A 18 -13.56 -4.21 26.85
C PHE A 18 -12.38 -4.14 25.86
N ARG A 19 -11.16 -4.37 26.34
CA ARG A 19 -9.95 -4.41 25.50
C ARG A 19 -9.96 -5.63 24.57
N GLU A 20 -10.31 -6.82 25.06
CA GLU A 20 -10.45 -8.03 24.25
C GLU A 20 -11.58 -7.88 23.21
N SER A 21 -12.75 -7.37 23.60
CA SER A 21 -13.88 -7.21 22.66
C SER A 21 -13.72 -6.04 21.68
N ALA A 22 -12.84 -5.07 21.97
CA ALA A 22 -12.40 -4.06 21.00
C ALA A 22 -11.34 -4.63 20.06
N VAL A 23 -10.38 -5.40 20.58
CA VAL A 23 -9.36 -6.10 19.77
C VAL A 23 -10.01 -7.10 18.82
N ASP A 24 -10.99 -7.88 19.26
CA ASP A 24 -11.72 -8.83 18.41
C ASP A 24 -12.52 -8.12 17.31
N ARG A 25 -13.15 -6.98 17.62
CA ARG A 25 -13.86 -6.16 16.62
C ARG A 25 -12.92 -5.51 15.62
N ILE A 26 -11.76 -5.04 16.07
CA ILE A 26 -10.72 -4.48 15.20
C ILE A 26 -10.09 -5.59 14.36
N LEU A 27 -9.90 -6.80 14.90
CA LEU A 27 -9.40 -7.95 14.17
C LEU A 27 -10.38 -8.37 13.07
N ILE A 28 -11.66 -8.56 13.41
CA ILE A 28 -12.72 -8.91 12.44
C ILE A 28 -12.86 -7.83 11.37
N PHE A 29 -12.74 -6.55 11.73
CA PHE A 29 -12.77 -5.45 10.78
C PHE A 29 -11.50 -5.40 9.91
N LYS A 30 -10.30 -5.60 10.46
CA LYS A 30 -9.04 -5.74 9.70
C LYS A 30 -9.10 -6.93 8.73
N LEU A 31 -9.68 -8.06 9.15
CA LEU A 31 -9.86 -9.29 8.37
C LEU A 31 -10.91 -9.16 7.27
N THR A 32 -11.92 -8.29 7.42
CA THR A 32 -12.99 -8.12 6.41
C THR A 32 -12.76 -6.92 5.49
N LEU A 33 -12.23 -5.82 6.02
CA LEU A 33 -11.98 -4.60 5.25
C LEU A 33 -10.98 -4.87 4.14
N THR A 34 -9.90 -5.58 4.44
CA THR A 34 -8.82 -5.77 3.46
C THR A 34 -9.21 -6.64 2.26
N PRO A 35 -9.86 -7.81 2.40
CA PRO A 35 -10.36 -8.55 1.23
C PRO A 35 -11.43 -7.77 0.46
N LEU A 36 -12.26 -6.95 1.12
CA LEU A 36 -13.22 -6.07 0.45
C LEU A 36 -12.52 -4.98 -0.39
N LEU A 37 -11.43 -4.40 0.09
CA LEU A 37 -10.67 -3.39 -0.64
C LEU A 37 -9.91 -3.99 -1.84
N VAL A 38 -9.35 -5.19 -1.67
CA VAL A 38 -8.75 -5.96 -2.77
C VAL A 38 -9.81 -6.30 -3.82
N LEU A 39 -10.99 -6.75 -3.38
CA LEU A 39 -12.14 -7.01 -4.26
C LEU A 39 -12.57 -5.74 -5.01
N ALA A 40 -12.67 -4.60 -4.33
CA ALA A 40 -13.03 -3.32 -4.94
C ALA A 40 -12.02 -2.93 -6.03
N CYS A 41 -10.72 -3.02 -5.75
CA CYS A 41 -9.66 -2.74 -6.73
C CYS A 41 -9.71 -3.70 -7.93
N MET A 42 -9.96 -4.99 -7.70
CA MET A 42 -10.19 -5.95 -8.77
C MET A 42 -11.40 -5.59 -9.63
N LEU A 43 -12.53 -5.22 -9.01
CA LEU A 43 -13.74 -4.82 -9.72
C LEU A 43 -13.50 -3.56 -10.56
N ILE A 44 -12.74 -2.59 -10.03
CA ILE A 44 -12.32 -1.39 -10.77
C ILE A 44 -11.43 -1.80 -11.96
N THR A 45 -10.46 -2.68 -11.74
CA THR A 45 -9.58 -3.21 -12.80
C THR A 45 -10.38 -3.90 -13.91
N ARG A 46 -11.40 -4.69 -13.54
CA ARG A 46 -12.27 -5.38 -14.50
C ARG A 46 -13.16 -4.42 -15.28
N ARG A 47 -13.72 -3.41 -14.61
CA ARG A 47 -14.72 -2.50 -15.20
C ARG A 47 -14.09 -1.34 -15.98
N TRP A 48 -12.87 -0.92 -15.62
CA TRP A 48 -12.21 0.27 -16.17
C TRP A 48 -10.79 -0.02 -16.73
N GLY A 49 -10.34 -1.27 -16.70
CA GLY A 49 -9.08 -1.71 -17.30
C GLY A 49 -7.85 -1.65 -16.37
N ALA A 50 -6.73 -2.22 -16.85
CA ALA A 50 -5.49 -2.39 -16.09
C ALA A 50 -4.87 -1.08 -15.58
N PHE A 51 -5.02 0.03 -16.32
CA PHE A 51 -4.55 1.34 -15.90
C PHE A 51 -5.35 1.89 -14.71
N ALA A 52 -6.68 1.87 -14.79
CA ALA A 52 -7.56 2.31 -13.71
C ALA A 52 -7.41 1.44 -12.45
N GLY A 53 -7.20 0.13 -12.64
CA GLY A 53 -6.82 -0.80 -11.57
C GLY A 53 -5.53 -0.40 -10.86
N GLY A 54 -4.51 -0.01 -11.64
CA GLY A 54 -3.25 0.52 -11.11
C GLY A 54 -3.44 1.81 -10.31
N VAL A 55 -4.19 2.78 -10.84
CA VAL A 55 -4.50 4.04 -10.13
C VAL A 55 -5.19 3.77 -8.79
N ALA A 56 -6.22 2.92 -8.80
CA ALA A 56 -6.95 2.55 -7.59
C ALA A 56 -6.05 1.82 -6.57
N ALA A 57 -5.18 0.92 -7.04
CA ALA A 57 -4.24 0.20 -6.21
C ALA A 57 -3.14 1.09 -5.60
N GLY A 58 -2.85 2.25 -6.20
CA GLY A 58 -1.83 3.18 -5.73
C GLY A 58 -2.34 4.18 -4.69
N LEU A 59 -3.66 4.35 -4.56
CA LEU A 59 -4.28 5.22 -3.56
C LEU A 59 -4.21 4.61 -2.15
N PRO A 60 -4.32 5.41 -1.07
CA PRO A 60 -4.25 4.93 0.31
C PRO A 60 -5.54 4.23 0.76
N VAL A 61 -6.07 3.36 -0.09
CA VAL A 61 -7.33 2.66 0.11
C VAL A 61 -7.20 1.66 1.25
N VAL A 62 -6.08 0.94 1.31
CA VAL A 62 -5.76 -0.03 2.38
C VAL A 62 -4.97 0.64 3.50
N SER A 63 -3.94 1.42 3.13
CA SER A 63 -3.00 2.01 4.07
C SER A 63 -3.60 3.17 4.89
N GLY A 64 -4.59 3.89 4.34
CA GLY A 64 -5.27 4.99 5.03
C GLY A 64 -6.07 4.56 6.26
N PRO A 65 -7.02 3.61 6.13
CA PRO A 65 -7.71 3.04 7.27
C PRO A 65 -6.76 2.38 8.28
N LEU A 66 -5.74 1.66 7.81
CA LEU A 66 -4.72 1.08 8.69
C LEU A 66 -4.02 2.15 9.54
N SER A 67 -3.72 3.31 8.95
CA SER A 67 -3.12 4.44 9.68
C SER A 67 -4.00 4.94 10.80
N PHE A 68 -5.29 5.10 10.52
CA PHE A 68 -6.26 5.55 11.51
C PHE A 68 -6.32 4.59 12.70
N PHE A 69 -6.43 3.28 12.44
CA PHE A 69 -6.41 2.28 13.52
C PHE A 69 -5.09 2.26 14.29
N LEU A 70 -3.96 2.35 13.59
CA LEU A 70 -2.65 2.39 14.23
C LEU A 70 -2.52 3.60 15.18
N THR A 71 -3.11 4.73 14.79
CA THR A 71 -3.16 5.94 15.63
C THR A 71 -4.01 5.73 16.88
N LEU A 72 -5.14 5.02 16.77
CA LEU A 72 -6.00 4.71 17.92
C LEU A 72 -5.36 3.67 18.86
N GLU A 73 -4.65 2.68 18.30
CA GLU A 73 -4.02 1.59 19.05
C GLU A 73 -2.73 2.03 19.76
N GLN A 74 -1.88 2.83 19.08
CA GLN A 74 -0.52 3.15 19.53
C GLN A 74 -0.27 4.64 19.81
N GLY A 75 -1.25 5.50 19.50
CA GLY A 75 -1.16 6.95 19.71
C GLY A 75 -0.61 7.75 18.52
N ALA A 76 -0.72 9.09 18.64
CA ALA A 76 -0.35 10.02 17.58
C ALA A 76 1.16 10.02 17.25
N ALA A 77 2.03 10.01 18.27
CA ALA A 77 3.48 10.03 18.06
C ALA A 77 3.98 8.79 17.32
N PHE A 78 3.41 7.62 17.64
CA PHE A 78 3.70 6.39 16.90
C PHE A 78 3.23 6.50 15.44
N SER A 79 2.04 7.06 15.21
CA SER A 79 1.50 7.25 13.85
C SER A 79 2.30 8.24 13.02
N ALA A 80 2.83 9.31 13.62
CA ALA A 80 3.71 10.26 12.94
C ALA A 80 4.99 9.56 12.46
N GLN A 81 5.64 8.80 13.36
CA GLN A 81 6.83 8.02 13.04
C GLN A 81 6.54 6.92 12.01
N ALA A 82 5.42 6.22 12.14
CA ALA A 82 4.99 5.22 11.17
C ALA A 82 4.77 5.85 9.80
N SER A 83 4.12 7.01 9.72
CA SER A 83 3.88 7.74 8.46
C SER A 83 5.18 8.19 7.78
N TYR A 84 6.17 8.65 8.56
CA TYR A 84 7.52 8.91 8.07
C TYR A 84 8.15 7.65 7.46
N ASN A 85 8.08 6.51 8.16
CA ASN A 85 8.60 5.24 7.65
C ASN A 85 7.78 4.70 6.46
N THR A 86 6.51 5.04 6.34
CA THR A 86 5.68 4.71 5.18
C THR A 86 6.16 5.44 3.95
N LEU A 87 6.46 6.75 4.04
CA LEU A 87 7.04 7.53 2.94
C LEU A 87 8.35 6.89 2.45
N LEU A 88 9.23 6.56 3.38
CA LEU A 88 10.45 5.81 3.13
C LEU A 88 10.20 4.42 2.50
N GLY A 89 9.11 3.75 2.89
CA GLY A 89 8.63 2.53 2.27
C GLY A 89 8.18 2.70 0.82
N ILE A 90 7.69 3.88 0.42
CA ILE A 90 7.37 4.22 -0.99
C ILE A 90 8.64 4.23 -1.83
N ASP A 91 9.76 4.70 -1.30
CA ASP A 91 11.05 4.69 -2.01
C ASP A 91 11.58 3.26 -2.19
N ALA A 92 11.52 2.45 -1.13
CA ALA A 92 11.86 1.03 -1.20
C ALA A 92 10.97 0.26 -2.19
N ASN A 93 9.68 0.58 -2.20
CA ASN A 93 8.74 0.01 -3.18
C ASN A 93 9.01 0.54 -4.59
N GLY A 94 9.51 1.77 -4.74
CA GLY A 94 9.94 2.33 -6.03
C GLY A 94 11.06 1.52 -6.67
N LEU A 95 12.04 1.09 -5.88
CA LEU A 95 13.11 0.20 -6.34
C LEU A 95 12.56 -1.14 -6.85
N ALA A 96 11.65 -1.76 -6.08
CA ALA A 96 10.94 -2.97 -6.48
C ALA A 96 10.10 -2.76 -7.76
N ALA A 97 9.44 -1.60 -7.86
CA ALA A 97 8.60 -1.22 -8.99
C ALA A 97 9.37 -0.96 -10.28
N VAL A 98 10.66 -0.62 -10.21
CA VAL A 98 11.56 -0.64 -11.38
C VAL A 98 12.04 -2.07 -11.65
N ALA A 99 12.45 -2.81 -10.62
CA ALA A 99 13.03 -4.14 -10.80
C ALA A 99 12.06 -5.12 -11.46
N TYR A 100 10.81 -5.23 -10.99
CA TYR A 100 9.88 -6.25 -11.50
C TYR A 100 9.60 -6.09 -13.01
N PRO A 101 9.22 -4.91 -13.54
CA PRO A 101 8.95 -4.76 -14.97
C PRO A 101 10.18 -5.03 -15.84
N TRP A 102 11.38 -4.71 -15.38
CA TRP A 102 12.62 -5.06 -16.08
C TRP A 102 12.86 -6.56 -16.09
N LEU A 103 12.74 -7.23 -14.93
CA LEU A 103 12.84 -8.69 -14.84
C LEU A 103 11.83 -9.38 -15.76
N ALA A 104 10.60 -8.86 -15.81
CA ALA A 104 9.56 -9.37 -16.71
C ALA A 104 9.94 -9.21 -18.19
N VAL A 105 10.44 -8.04 -18.60
CA VAL A 105 10.87 -7.80 -20.00
C VAL A 105 12.13 -8.60 -20.36
N LEU A 106 12.99 -8.89 -19.40
CA LEU A 106 14.18 -9.76 -19.56
C LEU A 106 13.82 -11.26 -19.66
N GLY A 107 12.55 -11.64 -19.48
CA GLY A 107 12.09 -13.02 -19.63
C GLY A 107 12.20 -13.86 -18.35
N VAL A 108 12.43 -13.23 -17.19
CA VAL A 108 12.44 -13.92 -15.90
C VAL A 108 11.02 -14.42 -15.59
N PRO A 109 10.84 -15.68 -15.17
CA PRO A 109 9.52 -16.20 -14.86
C PRO A 109 8.88 -15.46 -13.69
N TRP A 110 7.54 -15.37 -13.68
CA TRP A 110 6.78 -14.53 -12.76
C TRP A 110 7.06 -14.80 -11.28
N TYR A 111 7.32 -16.06 -10.90
CA TYR A 111 7.57 -16.48 -9.52
C TYR A 111 8.95 -16.03 -9.03
N LEU A 112 9.94 -16.00 -9.91
CA LEU A 112 11.27 -15.51 -9.56
C LEU A 112 11.30 -13.98 -9.58
N ALA A 113 10.61 -13.36 -10.54
CA ALA A 113 10.51 -11.90 -10.62
C ALA A 113 9.87 -11.28 -9.36
N ILE A 114 8.82 -11.92 -8.80
CA ILE A 114 8.20 -11.43 -7.57
C ILE A 114 9.12 -11.59 -6.36
N VAL A 115 9.80 -12.73 -6.22
CA VAL A 115 10.72 -12.98 -5.10
C VAL A 115 11.90 -12.01 -5.14
N LEU A 116 12.52 -11.81 -6.30
CA LEU A 116 13.61 -10.85 -6.45
C LEU A 116 13.16 -9.41 -6.17
N SER A 117 12.00 -9.02 -6.67
CA SER A 117 11.43 -7.69 -6.42
C SER A 117 11.10 -7.47 -4.94
N LEU A 118 10.57 -8.48 -4.25
CA LEU A 118 10.33 -8.43 -2.81
C LEU A 118 11.64 -8.35 -2.03
N GLY A 119 12.67 -9.10 -2.45
CA GLY A 119 14.01 -8.99 -1.88
C GLY A 119 14.57 -7.58 -1.96
N ILE A 120 14.40 -6.92 -3.12
CA ILE A 120 14.80 -5.50 -3.31
C ILE A 120 14.00 -4.57 -2.41
N TYR A 121 12.69 -4.80 -2.26
CA TYR A 121 11.85 -4.02 -1.34
C TYR A 121 12.32 -4.14 0.11
N PHE A 122 12.53 -5.37 0.62
CA PHE A 122 12.98 -5.57 1.99
C PHE A 122 14.40 -5.04 2.22
N LEU A 123 15.29 -5.21 1.25
CA LEU A 123 16.65 -4.65 1.31
C LEU A 123 16.64 -3.12 1.29
N GLY A 124 15.78 -2.51 0.46
CA GLY A 124 15.56 -1.06 0.44
C GLY A 124 15.00 -0.56 1.76
N GLY A 125 13.97 -1.22 2.29
CA GLY A 125 13.37 -0.92 3.59
C GLY A 125 14.40 -1.01 4.72
N TRP A 126 15.25 -2.03 4.71
CA TRP A 126 16.35 -2.18 5.66
C TRP A 126 17.37 -1.04 5.54
N PHE A 127 17.83 -0.73 4.32
CA PHE A 127 18.82 0.31 4.09
C PHE A 127 18.34 1.70 4.54
N VAL A 128 17.06 1.97 4.31
CA VAL A 128 16.45 3.25 4.62
C VAL A 128 16.32 3.48 6.13
N GLN A 129 16.37 2.44 6.97
CA GLN A 129 16.43 2.60 8.44
C GLN A 129 17.77 3.17 8.93
N PHE A 130 18.83 3.11 8.13
CA PHE A 130 20.13 3.69 8.47
C PHE A 130 20.25 5.16 8.04
N LEU A 131 19.28 5.70 7.30
CA LEU A 131 19.30 7.09 6.89
C LEU A 131 19.02 8.01 8.09
N PRO A 132 19.69 9.18 8.15
CA PRO A 132 19.40 10.16 9.19
C PRO A 132 17.95 10.64 9.08
N HIS A 133 17.34 10.94 10.24
CA HIS A 133 15.96 11.41 10.28
C HIS A 133 15.83 12.76 9.57
N TRP A 134 15.20 12.76 8.39
CA TRP A 134 15.03 13.96 7.56
C TRP A 134 13.63 14.00 6.92
N PRO A 135 12.61 14.51 7.64
CA PRO A 135 11.20 14.46 7.20
C PRO A 135 10.93 15.14 5.86
N LEU A 136 11.53 16.32 5.64
CA LEU A 136 11.40 17.04 4.37
C LEU A 136 12.09 16.28 3.22
N GLY A 137 13.23 15.65 3.51
CA GLY A 137 13.94 14.79 2.58
C GLY A 137 13.12 13.56 2.19
N ALA A 138 12.45 12.92 3.15
CA ALA A 138 11.59 11.76 2.91
C ALA A 138 10.41 12.12 1.98
N VAL A 139 9.69 13.23 2.23
CA VAL A 139 8.62 13.69 1.34
C VAL A 139 9.15 14.01 -0.06
N GLY A 140 10.30 14.69 -0.15
CA GLY A 140 10.94 15.02 -1.42
C GLY A 140 11.34 13.78 -2.23
N LEU A 141 12.00 12.80 -1.58
CA LEU A 141 12.35 11.52 -2.20
C LEU A 141 11.12 10.76 -2.65
N SER A 142 10.10 10.64 -1.79
CA SER A 142 8.87 9.93 -2.10
C SER A 142 8.13 10.54 -3.29
N LEU A 143 8.12 11.88 -3.44
CA LEU A 143 7.55 12.55 -4.62
C LEU A 143 8.37 12.29 -5.90
N LEU A 144 9.69 12.17 -5.76
CA LEU A 144 10.59 11.89 -6.87
C LEU A 144 10.53 10.42 -7.31
N SER A 145 10.31 9.49 -6.38
CA SER A 145 10.23 8.05 -6.60
C SER A 145 9.32 7.64 -7.77
N PRO A 146 8.01 8.01 -7.81
CA PRO A 146 7.15 7.63 -8.93
C PRO A 146 7.59 8.25 -10.26
N LEU A 147 8.23 9.43 -10.24
CA LEU A 147 8.79 10.04 -11.45
C LEU A 147 10.01 9.25 -11.95
N LEU A 148 10.90 8.84 -11.06
CA LEU A 148 12.05 7.99 -11.37
C LEU A 148 11.61 6.63 -11.89
N VAL A 149 10.60 6.01 -11.27
CA VAL A 149 10.03 4.75 -11.76
C VAL A 149 9.51 4.95 -13.18
N LEU A 150 8.70 5.99 -13.43
CA LEU A 150 8.17 6.27 -14.77
C LEU A 150 9.27 6.51 -15.81
N ALA A 151 10.35 7.20 -15.45
CA ALA A 151 11.49 7.48 -16.31
C ALA A 151 12.32 6.21 -16.61
N CYS A 152 12.48 5.34 -15.62
CA CYS A 152 13.25 4.10 -15.71
C CYS A 152 12.44 2.92 -16.27
N LEU A 153 11.11 3.01 -16.39
CA LEU A 153 10.29 1.93 -16.92
C LEU A 153 10.64 1.60 -18.38
N PRO A 154 10.65 0.31 -18.77
CA PRO A 154 10.93 -0.09 -20.14
C PRO A 154 10.04 0.64 -21.15
N ARG A 155 10.66 1.22 -22.20
CA ARG A 155 9.93 1.88 -23.29
C ARG A 155 9.06 0.86 -24.00
N GLN A 156 7.76 1.14 -24.06
CA GLN A 156 6.81 0.24 -24.72
C GLN A 156 7.02 0.26 -26.22
N LYS A 157 7.33 -0.90 -26.80
CA LYS A 157 7.10 -1.14 -28.21
C LYS A 157 5.60 -1.36 -28.39
N ALA A 158 4.96 -0.58 -29.26
CA ALA A 158 3.53 -0.71 -29.53
C ALA A 158 3.22 -2.15 -29.97
N ARG A 159 2.68 -2.96 -29.05
CA ARG A 159 2.24 -4.32 -29.34
C ARG A 159 0.87 -4.51 -28.71
N ALA A 160 -0.06 -5.03 -29.51
CA ALA A 160 -1.41 -5.33 -29.09
C ALA A 160 -1.38 -6.21 -27.83
N VAL A 161 -2.19 -5.83 -26.85
CA VAL A 161 -2.37 -6.55 -25.60
C VAL A 161 -3.33 -7.69 -25.89
N PRO A 162 -2.96 -8.95 -25.65
CA PRO A 162 -3.93 -10.02 -25.63
C PRO A 162 -5.03 -9.68 -24.61
N GLN A 163 -6.28 -9.70 -25.03
CA GLN A 163 -7.43 -9.53 -24.12
C GLN A 163 -7.33 -10.55 -22.98
N PRO A 164 -7.60 -10.17 -21.73
CA PRO A 164 -7.51 -11.09 -20.60
C PRO A 164 -8.45 -12.27 -20.80
N GLN A 165 -7.91 -13.49 -20.87
CA GLN A 165 -8.70 -14.71 -20.85
C GLN A 165 -9.30 -14.87 -19.44
N SER A 166 -10.61 -14.62 -19.34
CA SER A 166 -11.35 -14.66 -18.07
C SER A 166 -11.56 -16.11 -17.62
N HIS A 167 -10.66 -16.62 -16.76
CA HIS A 167 -10.92 -17.84 -16.01
C HIS A 167 -11.39 -17.48 -14.59
N ARG A 168 -12.65 -17.78 -14.25
CA ARG A 168 -13.25 -17.43 -12.94
C ARG A 168 -12.46 -18.01 -11.76
N TRP A 169 -11.87 -19.18 -11.94
CA TRP A 169 -10.99 -19.82 -10.95
C TRP A 169 -9.75 -18.98 -10.62
N LEU A 170 -9.16 -18.31 -11.63
CA LEU A 170 -7.99 -17.47 -11.44
C LEU A 170 -8.29 -16.29 -10.49
N MET A 171 -9.50 -15.74 -10.55
CA MET A 171 -9.94 -14.68 -9.64
C MET A 171 -10.05 -15.17 -8.20
N SER A 172 -10.64 -16.34 -7.98
CA SER A 172 -10.75 -16.91 -6.62
C SER A 172 -9.38 -17.19 -6.01
N VAL A 173 -8.44 -17.75 -6.79
CA VAL A 173 -7.06 -17.99 -6.34
C VAL A 173 -6.34 -16.67 -6.04
N GLN A 174 -6.51 -15.66 -6.91
CA GLN A 174 -5.90 -14.36 -6.73
C GLN A 174 -6.44 -13.63 -5.49
N MET A 175 -7.74 -13.74 -5.22
CA MET A 175 -8.37 -13.21 -4.01
C MET A 175 -7.90 -13.93 -2.75
N ALA A 176 -7.83 -15.28 -2.79
CA ALA A 176 -7.32 -16.07 -1.68
C ALA A 176 -5.86 -15.72 -1.37
N PHE A 177 -5.01 -15.61 -2.39
CA PHE A 177 -3.60 -15.25 -2.23
C PHE A 177 -3.42 -13.82 -1.70
N GLY A 178 -4.15 -12.84 -2.26
CA GLY A 178 -4.13 -11.46 -1.76
C GLY A 178 -4.57 -11.36 -0.30
N SER A 179 -5.61 -12.11 0.07
CA SER A 179 -6.13 -12.14 1.44
C SER A 179 -5.15 -12.81 2.41
N LEU A 180 -4.55 -13.94 2.01
CA LEU A 180 -3.52 -14.63 2.79
C LEU A 180 -2.29 -13.75 3.00
N LEU A 181 -1.82 -13.09 1.94
CA LEU A 181 -0.66 -12.20 1.98
C LEU A 181 -0.90 -11.03 2.95
N VAL A 182 -2.07 -10.39 2.87
CA VAL A 182 -2.47 -9.35 3.82
C VAL A 182 -2.45 -9.88 5.24
N TYR A 183 -3.09 -11.03 5.47
CA TYR A 183 -3.20 -11.62 6.79
C TYR A 183 -1.81 -11.86 7.40
N VAL A 184 -0.91 -12.49 6.64
CA VAL A 184 0.48 -12.71 7.04
C VAL A 184 1.20 -11.40 7.35
N VAL A 185 1.09 -10.40 6.49
CA VAL A 185 1.73 -9.09 6.69
C VAL A 185 1.19 -8.38 7.94
N THR A 186 -0.12 -8.49 8.18
CA THR A 186 -0.78 -7.86 9.34
C THR A 186 -0.36 -8.54 10.64
N GLU A 187 -0.35 -9.87 10.69
CA GLU A 187 0.14 -10.64 11.85
C GLU A 187 1.61 -10.32 12.15
N VAL A 188 2.45 -10.31 11.13
CA VAL A 188 3.88 -9.98 11.27
C VAL A 188 4.08 -8.54 11.74
N ALA A 189 3.25 -7.59 11.28
CA ALA A 189 3.32 -6.19 11.69
C ALA A 189 3.06 -5.96 13.18
N HIS A 190 2.30 -6.82 13.86
CA HIS A 190 2.03 -6.71 15.30
C HIS A 190 3.27 -6.93 16.17
N TRP A 191 4.28 -7.65 15.65
CA TRP A 191 5.53 -7.93 16.35
C TRP A 191 6.64 -6.92 16.02
N LEU A 192 6.35 -5.95 15.17
CA LEU A 192 7.34 -5.04 14.59
C LEU A 192 7.17 -3.63 15.19
N GLY A 193 8.30 -3.01 15.58
CA GLY A 193 8.30 -1.62 16.06
C GLY A 193 7.99 -0.60 14.95
N ALA A 194 7.80 0.67 15.34
CA ALA A 194 7.36 1.78 14.46
C ALA A 194 8.11 1.89 13.11
N GLY A 195 9.41 1.56 13.10
CA GLY A 195 10.25 1.48 11.90
C GLY A 195 9.66 0.57 10.83
N TRP A 196 9.51 -0.70 11.17
CA TRP A 196 9.02 -1.73 10.27
C TRP A 196 7.51 -1.68 10.06
N SER A 197 6.73 -1.24 11.05
CA SER A 197 5.29 -1.06 10.89
C SER A 197 4.97 -0.08 9.76
N GLY A 198 5.70 1.05 9.67
CA GLY A 198 5.51 2.03 8.60
C GLY A 198 5.96 1.52 7.24
N ILE A 199 7.12 0.85 7.15
CA ILE A 199 7.56 0.23 5.90
C ILE A 199 6.49 -0.77 5.41
N LEU A 200 6.06 -1.70 6.28
CA LEU A 200 5.03 -2.70 5.94
C LEU A 200 3.66 -2.09 5.62
N MET A 201 3.37 -0.89 6.09
CA MET A 201 2.15 -0.16 5.76
C MET A 201 2.04 0.15 4.26
N PHE A 202 3.19 0.31 3.59
CA PHE A 202 3.29 0.44 2.14
C PHE A 202 3.73 -0.85 1.45
N PHE A 203 3.55 -2.00 2.12
CA PHE A 203 3.88 -3.28 1.52
C PHE A 203 3.10 -3.47 0.21
N PRO A 204 3.75 -3.94 -0.87
CA PRO A 204 3.15 -4.06 -2.21
C PRO A 204 2.12 -5.19 -2.33
N VAL A 205 1.14 -5.29 -1.42
CA VAL A 205 0.08 -6.31 -1.41
C VAL A 205 -0.59 -6.43 -2.78
N MET A 206 -1.06 -5.29 -3.30
CA MET A 206 -1.80 -5.25 -4.56
C MET A 206 -0.93 -5.65 -5.74
N ILE A 207 0.36 -5.29 -5.73
CA ILE A 207 1.31 -5.73 -6.75
C ILE A 207 1.50 -7.24 -6.65
N CYS A 208 1.76 -7.77 -5.46
CA CYS A 208 1.96 -9.20 -5.23
C CYS A 208 0.75 -10.03 -5.64
N ALA A 209 -0.46 -9.52 -5.40
CA ALA A 209 -1.69 -10.18 -5.79
C ALA A 209 -1.99 -10.05 -7.29
N MET A 210 -1.73 -8.91 -7.93
CA MET A 210 -2.19 -8.68 -9.32
C MET A 210 -1.13 -8.97 -10.37
N VAL A 211 0.11 -8.58 -10.11
CA VAL A 211 1.17 -8.53 -11.13
C VAL A 211 1.62 -9.92 -11.59
N PRO A 212 1.83 -10.93 -10.72
CA PRO A 212 2.16 -12.29 -11.16
C PRO A 212 1.14 -12.87 -12.15
N PHE A 213 -0.14 -12.65 -11.88
CA PHE A 213 -1.23 -13.13 -12.73
C PHE A 213 -1.24 -12.41 -14.08
N ILE A 214 -1.04 -11.09 -14.07
CA ILE A 214 -0.92 -10.31 -15.31
C ILE A 214 0.30 -10.74 -16.11
N HIS A 215 1.43 -10.98 -15.44
CA HIS A 215 2.64 -11.45 -16.07
C HIS A 215 2.42 -12.82 -16.73
N ALA A 216 1.77 -13.76 -16.02
CA ALA A 216 1.49 -15.10 -16.53
C ALA A 216 0.45 -15.13 -17.66
N THR A 217 -0.58 -14.27 -17.62
CA THR A 217 -1.72 -14.33 -18.57
C THR A 217 -1.66 -13.32 -19.71
N GLN A 218 -1.09 -12.13 -19.48
CA GLN A 218 -1.09 -11.01 -20.43
C GLN A 218 0.34 -10.60 -20.85
N GLY A 219 1.35 -11.21 -20.24
CA GLY A 219 2.77 -11.01 -20.57
C GLY A 219 3.40 -9.75 -19.95
N PRO A 220 4.71 -9.56 -20.21
CA PRO A 220 5.52 -8.56 -19.51
C PRO A 220 5.15 -7.10 -19.83
N TRP A 221 4.65 -6.83 -21.04
CA TRP A 221 4.25 -5.46 -21.41
C TRP A 221 2.94 -5.02 -20.73
N ALA A 222 2.10 -5.97 -20.30
CA ALA A 222 0.92 -5.67 -19.49
C ALA A 222 1.30 -5.27 -18.07
N VAL A 223 2.33 -5.90 -17.50
CA VAL A 223 2.94 -5.50 -16.23
C VAL A 223 3.41 -4.05 -16.30
N VAL A 224 4.16 -3.67 -17.35
CA VAL A 224 4.64 -2.29 -17.53
C VAL A 224 3.48 -1.28 -17.55
N ARG A 225 2.33 -1.60 -18.17
CA ARG A 225 1.15 -0.69 -18.16
C ARG A 225 0.54 -0.53 -16.78
N VAL A 226 0.44 -1.62 -16.02
CA VAL A 226 -0.11 -1.62 -14.66
C VAL A 226 0.75 -0.75 -13.75
N TYR A 227 2.08 -0.88 -13.83
CA TYR A 227 3.00 -0.04 -13.07
C TYR A 227 2.90 1.44 -13.46
N ARG A 228 2.71 1.78 -14.74
CA ARG A 228 2.47 3.19 -15.13
C ARG A 228 1.21 3.78 -14.49
N GLY A 229 0.12 3.00 -14.41
CA GLY A 229 -1.10 3.41 -13.71
C GLY A 229 -0.89 3.51 -12.20
N LEU A 230 -0.14 2.57 -11.62
CA LEU A 230 0.19 2.55 -10.20
C LEU A 230 0.91 3.81 -9.74
N MET A 231 1.90 4.28 -10.52
CA MET A 231 2.65 5.48 -10.20
C MET A 231 1.77 6.73 -10.11
N ALA A 232 0.67 6.79 -10.86
CA ALA A 232 -0.28 7.89 -10.76
C ALA A 232 -1.04 7.90 -9.42
N GLY A 233 -1.36 6.73 -8.88
CA GLY A 233 -2.02 6.59 -7.57
C GLY A 233 -1.09 6.92 -6.40
N TRP A 234 0.21 6.64 -6.52
CA TRP A 234 1.20 6.86 -5.46
C TRP A 234 1.28 8.31 -5.00
N PHE A 235 1.10 9.29 -5.88
CA PHE A 235 1.04 10.70 -5.49
C PHE A 235 -0.05 10.99 -4.45
N GLY A 236 -1.19 10.28 -4.52
CA GLY A 236 -2.24 10.35 -3.52
C GLY A 236 -1.82 9.74 -2.17
N CYS A 237 -1.13 8.60 -2.20
CA CYS A 237 -0.56 7.99 -0.99
C CYS A 237 0.48 8.89 -0.32
N ILE A 238 1.39 9.48 -1.09
CA ILE A 238 2.43 10.38 -0.59
C ILE A 238 1.79 11.59 0.09
N ALA A 239 0.81 12.22 -0.57
CA ALA A 239 0.08 13.36 0.00
C ALA A 239 -0.63 13.00 1.31
N PHE A 240 -1.25 11.81 1.37
CA PHE A 240 -1.89 11.31 2.59
C PHE A 240 -0.91 11.19 3.75
N PHE A 241 0.18 10.44 3.56
CA PHE A 241 1.14 10.17 4.65
C PHE A 241 1.97 11.40 5.02
N ALA A 242 2.23 12.31 4.08
CA ALA A 242 2.86 13.59 4.40
C ALA A 242 1.98 14.44 5.34
N ILE A 243 0.66 14.47 5.13
CA ILE A 243 -0.27 15.18 5.99
C ILE A 243 -0.38 14.48 7.35
N VAL A 244 -0.53 13.16 7.38
CA VAL A 244 -0.61 12.42 8.65
C VAL A 244 0.68 12.62 9.46
N MET A 245 1.85 12.47 8.85
CA MET A 245 3.14 12.71 9.50
C MET A 245 3.24 14.10 10.14
N ALA A 246 2.71 15.14 9.46
CA ALA A 246 2.86 16.52 9.89
C ALA A 246 1.79 16.99 10.88
N LEU A 247 0.55 16.46 10.82
CA LEU A 247 -0.61 17.01 11.54
C LEU A 247 -1.17 16.10 12.62
N VAL A 248 -0.82 14.82 12.66
CA VAL A 248 -1.47 13.85 13.57
C VAL A 248 -1.23 14.17 15.05
N GLU A 249 -0.10 14.79 15.40
CA GLU A 249 0.22 15.17 16.78
C GLU A 249 -0.39 16.52 17.20
N SER A 250 -0.61 17.43 16.25
CA SER A 250 -0.97 18.83 16.53
C SER A 250 -2.45 19.15 16.28
N THR A 251 -3.22 18.24 15.68
CA THR A 251 -4.62 18.47 15.29
C THR A 251 -5.52 17.33 15.72
N PRO A 252 -6.85 17.56 15.87
CA PRO A 252 -7.77 16.48 16.16
C PRO A 252 -7.80 15.48 15.00
N LEU A 253 -7.85 14.18 15.34
CA LEU A 253 -7.74 13.07 14.39
C LEU A 253 -8.71 13.19 13.20
N TRP A 254 -9.97 13.56 13.45
CA TRP A 254 -10.97 13.67 12.39
C TRP A 254 -10.56 14.69 11.32
N PHE A 255 -9.94 15.81 11.72
CA PHE A 255 -9.50 16.87 10.81
C PHE A 255 -8.28 16.42 10.02
N CYS A 256 -7.27 15.85 10.71
CA CYS A 256 -6.06 15.32 10.08
C CYS A 256 -6.39 14.31 8.98
N TYR A 257 -7.22 13.30 9.29
CA TYR A 257 -7.55 12.24 8.35
C TYR A 257 -8.50 12.71 7.24
N ALA A 258 -9.45 13.60 7.52
CA ALA A 258 -10.29 14.20 6.47
C ALA A 258 -9.45 14.98 5.46
N LEU A 259 -8.52 15.81 5.95
CA LEU A 259 -7.61 16.57 5.10
C LEU A 259 -6.69 15.65 4.28
N ALA A 260 -6.14 14.59 4.91
CA ALA A 260 -5.30 13.61 4.25
C ALA A 260 -6.05 12.89 3.11
N VAL A 261 -7.31 12.50 3.31
CA VAL A 261 -8.15 11.87 2.27
C VAL A 261 -8.43 12.86 1.12
N VAL A 262 -8.80 14.10 1.44
CA VAL A 262 -9.07 15.13 0.42
C VAL A 262 -7.82 15.39 -0.42
N ALA A 263 -6.64 15.51 0.21
CA ALA A 263 -5.38 15.69 -0.50
C ALA A 263 -5.02 14.47 -1.36
N ALA A 264 -5.23 13.25 -0.86
CA ALA A 264 -4.98 12.03 -1.60
C ALA A 264 -5.82 11.94 -2.88
N LEU A 265 -7.11 12.22 -2.77
CA LEU A 265 -8.04 12.24 -3.89
C LEU A 265 -7.72 13.38 -4.86
N GLY A 266 -7.40 14.57 -4.34
CA GLY A 266 -7.00 15.73 -5.15
C GLY A 266 -5.73 15.48 -5.96
N ALA A 267 -4.69 14.93 -5.34
CA ALA A 267 -3.44 14.57 -6.01
C ALA A 267 -3.67 13.47 -7.07
N GLY A 268 -4.40 12.41 -6.72
CA GLY A 268 -4.73 11.34 -7.67
C GLY A 268 -5.56 11.82 -8.87
N ALA A 269 -6.54 12.70 -8.64
CA ALA A 269 -7.36 13.29 -9.69
C ALA A 269 -6.53 14.22 -10.59
N ALA A 270 -5.70 15.09 -10.02
CA ALA A 270 -4.83 16.01 -10.77
C ALA A 270 -3.90 15.25 -11.72
N VAL A 271 -3.22 14.21 -11.22
CA VAL A 271 -2.32 13.39 -12.05
C VAL A 271 -3.10 12.67 -13.15
N SER A 272 -4.26 12.11 -12.83
CA SER A 272 -5.13 11.45 -13.82
C SER A 272 -5.59 12.40 -14.93
N ILE A 273 -5.92 13.65 -14.60
CA ILE A 273 -6.32 14.68 -15.56
C ILE A 273 -5.14 15.08 -16.45
N VAL A 274 -3.95 15.29 -15.89
CA VAL A 274 -2.74 15.64 -16.65
C VAL A 274 -2.39 14.55 -17.66
N GLN A 275 -2.52 13.28 -17.27
CA GLN A 275 -2.26 12.16 -18.19
C GLN A 275 -3.29 12.09 -19.33
N LYS A 276 -4.58 12.32 -19.05
CA LYS A 276 -5.61 12.40 -20.10
C LYS A 276 -5.35 13.55 -21.08
N ARG A 277 -4.94 14.72 -20.59
CA ARG A 277 -4.61 15.88 -21.44
C ARG A 277 -3.42 15.62 -22.34
N LYS A 278 -2.35 14.99 -21.82
CA LYS A 278 -1.18 14.61 -22.64
C LYS A 278 -1.53 13.61 -23.74
N ALA A 279 -2.44 12.66 -23.47
CA ALA A 279 -2.90 11.70 -24.47
C ALA A 279 -3.76 12.37 -25.56
N GLY A 280 -4.59 13.36 -25.19
CA GLY A 280 -5.40 14.13 -26.15
C GLY A 280 -4.54 15.01 -27.08
N ASN A 281 -3.53 15.70 -26.54
CA ASN A 281 -2.64 16.57 -27.32
C ASN A 281 -1.69 15.80 -28.25
N ALA A 282 -1.45 14.50 -28.01
CA ALA A 282 -0.64 13.65 -28.89
C ALA A 282 -1.44 13.08 -30.06
N ALA A 283 -2.77 13.22 -30.04
CA ALA A 283 -3.69 12.74 -31.07
C ALA A 283 -4.23 13.86 -31.98
N SER A 284 -3.88 15.12 -31.68
CA SER A 284 -4.17 16.33 -32.47
C SER A 284 -2.94 16.79 -33.24
#